data_AF-A0A9D4G028-F1
#
_entry.id   AF-A0A9D4G028-F1
#
_cell.length_a   1.000
_cell.length_b   1.000
_cell.length_c   1.000
_cell.angle_alpha   90.00
_cell.angle_beta   90.00
_cell.angle_gamma   90.00
#
_symmetry.space_group_name_H-M   'P 1'
#
loop_
_entity.id
_entity.type
_entity.pdbx_description
1 polymer ?
#
loop_
_entity_poly.entity_id
_entity_poly.type
_entity_poly.pdbx_seq_one_letter_code
_entity_poly.pdbx_strand_id
1 'polypeptide(L)'
;MCWPINLKYVFTILVFDAFFAEAASTRYLVTASEGNVLSIPIDEKSNSKLITQNVTYLRCPNLNPSSISVGRKHLFAANINSNSIEKYYFEPERESGNDSCTPLILNSGVPGPNVKITFDWISNNLYWTDPTFRWIAMISVQHEGNYTILIRDNIHIPAAIAVDPDNK
;
A
#
# COMPACT_ATOMS: atom_id res chain seq x y z
N MET A 1 5.93 -22.50 -20.03
CA MET A 1 7.23 -22.80 -19.39
C MET A 1 7.71 -21.53 -18.72
N CYS A 2 7.44 -21.36 -17.43
CA CYS A 2 7.99 -20.26 -16.65
C CYS A 2 9.01 -20.87 -15.68
N TRP A 3 10.22 -20.30 -15.71
CA TRP A 3 11.31 -20.62 -14.81
C TRP A 3 10.99 -20.18 -13.37
N PRO A 4 11.59 -20.81 -12.34
CA PRO A 4 11.38 -20.43 -10.96
C PRO A 4 12.14 -19.12 -10.69
N ILE A 5 11.41 -18.02 -10.59
CA ILE A 5 11.92 -16.77 -10.01
C ILE A 5 11.83 -16.96 -8.49
N ASN A 6 12.95 -16.79 -7.80
CA ASN A 6 13.04 -16.87 -6.33
C ASN A 6 12.42 -15.59 -5.74
N LEU A 7 11.09 -15.55 -5.71
CA LEU A 7 10.30 -14.40 -5.27
C LEU A 7 10.08 -14.48 -3.76
N LYS A 8 10.81 -13.68 -2.98
CA LYS A 8 10.51 -13.51 -1.56
C LYS A 8 9.30 -12.61 -1.30
N TYR A 9 8.88 -11.75 -2.24
CA TYR A 9 7.75 -10.83 -2.00
C TYR A 9 7.04 -10.41 -3.30
N VAL A 10 6.15 -11.24 -3.86
CA VAL A 10 5.08 -10.74 -4.76
C VAL A 10 3.84 -11.61 -4.62
N PHE A 11 2.70 -11.01 -4.23
CA PHE A 11 1.37 -11.57 -4.50
C PHE A 11 0.41 -10.46 -4.88
N THR A 12 -0.20 -10.60 -6.07
CA THR A 12 -1.43 -9.91 -6.47
C THR A 12 -2.60 -10.78 -6.05
N ILE A 13 -3.46 -10.29 -5.15
CA ILE A 13 -4.78 -10.88 -4.94
C ILE A 13 -5.79 -10.02 -5.69
N LEU A 14 -6.38 -10.61 -6.72
CA LEU A 14 -7.47 -10.03 -7.47
C LEU A 14 -8.69 -9.90 -6.54
N VAL A 15 -9.36 -8.75 -6.62
CA VAL A 15 -10.65 -8.35 -6.01
C VAL A 15 -10.58 -7.42 -4.78
N PHE A 16 -9.50 -7.40 -3.98
CA PHE A 16 -9.27 -6.34 -2.98
C PHE A 16 -7.77 -6.11 -2.79
N ASP A 17 -7.31 -4.85 -2.84
CA ASP A 17 -5.89 -4.52 -2.62
C ASP A 17 -5.50 -4.89 -1.18
N ALA A 18 -4.80 -6.01 -1.03
CA ALA A 18 -4.28 -6.47 0.25
C ALA A 18 -2.76 -6.55 0.18
N PHE A 19 -2.10 -6.06 1.21
CA PHE A 19 -0.64 -5.96 1.28
C PHE A 19 -0.10 -6.78 2.44
N PHE A 20 1.06 -7.40 2.25
CA PHE A 20 1.75 -8.08 3.35
C PHE A 20 2.59 -7.07 4.14
N ALA A 21 2.47 -7.10 5.46
CA ALA A 21 3.33 -6.36 6.39
C ALA A 21 4.07 -7.34 7.31
N GLU A 22 5.25 -6.96 7.78
CA GLU A 22 6.00 -7.73 8.79
C GLU A 22 6.26 -6.85 10.02
N ALA A 23 5.90 -7.36 11.19
CA ALA A 23 6.17 -6.74 12.48
C ALA A 23 6.59 -7.83 13.48
N ALA A 24 7.61 -7.55 14.31
CA ALA A 24 8.15 -8.41 15.37
C ALA A 24 8.20 -9.94 15.09
N SER A 25 8.49 -10.36 13.84
CA SER A 25 8.55 -11.75 13.34
C SER A 25 7.21 -12.41 12.94
N THR A 26 6.12 -11.65 12.88
CA THR A 26 4.80 -12.09 12.37
C THR A 26 4.51 -11.39 11.05
N ARG A 27 4.01 -12.15 10.07
CA ARG A 27 3.48 -11.61 8.81
C ARG A 27 2.00 -11.30 8.96
N TYR A 28 1.57 -10.19 8.40
CA TYR A 28 0.20 -9.72 8.44
C TYR A 28 -0.33 -9.52 7.02
N LEU A 29 -1.59 -9.90 6.81
CA LEU A 29 -2.38 -9.44 5.67
C LEU A 29 -3.07 -8.15 6.09
N VAL A 30 -2.75 -7.05 5.42
CA VAL A 30 -3.35 -5.73 5.65
C VAL A 30 -4.33 -5.42 4.52
N THR A 31 -5.55 -5.04 4.88
CA THR A 31 -6.59 -4.59 3.95
C THR A 31 -7.21 -3.29 4.44
N ALA A 32 -7.66 -2.45 3.51
CA ALA A 32 -8.37 -1.22 3.84
C ALA A 32 -9.60 -1.08 2.95
N SER A 33 -10.77 -0.83 3.56
CA SER A 33 -12.04 -0.66 2.87
C SER A 33 -12.98 0.21 3.68
N GLU A 34 -13.60 1.20 3.02
CA GLU A 34 -14.68 2.03 3.58
C GLU A 34 -14.38 2.59 4.99
N GLY A 35 -13.18 3.12 5.16
CA GLY A 35 -12.72 3.69 6.42
C GLY A 35 -12.33 2.69 7.50
N ASN A 36 -12.15 1.43 7.14
CA ASN A 36 -11.66 0.37 8.02
C ASN A 36 -10.32 -0.12 7.50
N VAL A 37 -9.30 -0.17 8.35
CA VAL A 37 -8.04 -0.87 8.06
C VAL A 37 -7.95 -2.07 8.99
N LEU A 38 -7.73 -3.25 8.42
CA LEU A 38 -7.62 -4.50 9.15
C LEU A 38 -6.25 -5.11 8.91
N SER A 39 -5.58 -5.54 9.98
CA SER A 39 -4.40 -6.42 9.89
C SER A 39 -4.70 -7.79 10.50
N ILE A 40 -4.46 -8.83 9.70
CA ILE A 40 -4.73 -10.22 10.06
C ILE A 40 -3.39 -10.95 10.15
N PRO A 41 -3.00 -11.48 11.32
CA PRO A 41 -1.77 -12.26 11.45
C PRO A 41 -1.86 -13.57 10.65
N ILE A 42 -0.74 -13.93 10.03
CA ILE A 42 -0.59 -15.14 9.21
C ILE A 42 0.33 -16.10 9.96
N ASP A 43 -0.20 -17.29 10.27
CA ASP A 43 0.58 -18.36 10.89
C ASP A 43 1.19 -19.27 9.82
N GLU A 44 2.50 -19.18 9.66
CA GLU A 44 3.26 -19.99 8.72
C GLU A 44 3.31 -21.47 9.12
N LYS A 45 3.15 -21.79 10.41
CA LYS A 45 3.25 -23.16 10.92
C LYS A 45 1.95 -23.94 10.73
N SER A 46 0.82 -23.25 10.59
CA SER A 46 -0.51 -23.91 10.58
C SER A 46 -0.94 -24.48 9.23
N ASN A 47 -0.09 -24.45 8.19
CA ASN A 47 -0.43 -24.92 6.83
C ASN A 47 -1.82 -24.45 6.41
N SER A 48 -1.98 -23.15 6.13
CA SER A 48 -3.15 -22.50 5.49
C SER A 48 -4.29 -21.94 6.37
N LYS A 49 -4.13 -21.86 7.70
CA LYS A 49 -5.17 -21.24 8.55
C LYS A 49 -4.83 -19.79 8.89
N LEU A 50 -5.68 -18.86 8.46
CA LEU A 50 -5.65 -17.48 8.96
C LEU A 50 -5.98 -17.49 10.46
N ILE A 51 -5.15 -16.84 11.27
CA ILE A 51 -5.48 -16.62 12.68
C ILE A 51 -6.42 -15.41 12.74
N THR A 52 -7.69 -15.66 13.04
CA THR A 52 -8.70 -14.60 13.22
C THR A 52 -8.71 -14.01 14.63
N GLN A 53 -7.76 -14.42 15.47
CA GLN A 53 -7.54 -13.87 16.81
C GLN A 53 -6.51 -12.73 16.69
N ASN A 54 -6.65 -11.68 17.50
CA ASN A 54 -5.77 -10.51 17.50
C ASN A 54 -5.75 -9.73 16.17
N VAL A 55 -6.91 -9.65 15.49
CA VAL A 55 -7.08 -8.73 14.35
C VAL A 55 -7.04 -7.32 14.89
N THR A 56 -6.10 -6.53 14.39
CA THR A 56 -6.05 -5.11 14.68
C THR A 56 -6.97 -4.36 13.73
N TYR A 57 -7.71 -3.41 14.29
CA TYR A 57 -8.67 -2.59 13.58
C TYR A 57 -8.34 -1.11 13.81
N LEU A 58 -8.14 -0.37 12.72
CA LEU A 58 -8.00 1.07 12.73
C LEU A 58 -9.18 1.69 11.97
N ARG A 59 -9.89 2.61 12.61
CA ARG A 59 -11.02 3.33 12.02
C ARG A 59 -10.58 4.68 11.47
N CYS A 60 -10.73 4.86 10.17
CA CYS A 60 -10.36 6.04 9.40
C CYS A 60 -11.57 6.54 8.60
N PRO A 61 -12.49 7.32 9.19
CA PRO A 61 -13.80 7.63 8.57
C PRO A 61 -13.73 8.21 7.15
N ASN A 62 -12.66 8.94 6.82
CA ASN A 62 -12.49 9.61 5.52
C ASN A 62 -11.67 8.79 4.52
N LEU A 63 -11.16 7.61 4.91
CA LEU A 63 -10.29 6.79 4.07
C LEU A 63 -11.13 5.89 3.16
N ASN A 64 -11.09 6.16 1.86
CA ASN A 64 -11.67 5.30 0.83
C ASN A 64 -10.59 5.02 -0.23
N PRO A 65 -9.72 4.03 0.00
CA PRO A 65 -8.54 3.85 -0.83
C PRO A 65 -8.86 3.08 -2.10
N SER A 66 -8.41 3.57 -3.25
CA SER A 66 -8.32 2.79 -4.49
C SER A 66 -7.17 1.79 -4.45
N SER A 67 -6.14 2.11 -3.68
CA SER A 67 -4.98 1.27 -3.47
C SER A 67 -4.27 1.61 -2.18
N ILE A 68 -3.65 0.60 -1.58
CA ILE A 68 -2.85 0.72 -0.38
C ILE A 68 -1.45 0.15 -0.60
N SER A 69 -0.49 0.69 0.14
CA SER A 69 0.84 0.09 0.31
C SER A 69 1.24 0.25 1.77
N VAL A 70 1.97 -0.72 2.30
CA VAL A 70 2.37 -0.71 3.72
C VAL A 70 3.88 -0.59 3.86
N GLY A 71 4.30 0.15 4.87
CA GLY A 71 5.65 0.14 5.42
C GLY A 71 5.64 -0.34 6.87
N ARG A 72 6.79 -0.28 7.54
CA ARG A 72 6.94 -0.78 8.93
C ARG A 72 5.96 -0.17 9.95
N LYS A 73 5.71 1.13 9.86
CA LYS A 73 4.85 1.90 10.79
C LYS A 73 3.89 2.86 10.07
N HIS A 74 3.71 2.62 8.77
CA HIS A 74 2.98 3.54 7.92
C HIS A 74 2.10 2.77 6.95
N LEU A 75 0.90 3.29 6.75
CA LEU A 75 0.02 2.90 5.67
C LEU A 75 0.00 4.05 4.66
N PHE A 76 0.21 3.73 3.40
CA PHE A 76 0.03 4.64 2.29
C PHE A 76 -1.27 4.27 1.58
N ALA A 77 -2.05 5.29 1.19
CA ALA A 77 -3.31 5.09 0.51
C ALA A 77 -3.48 6.12 -0.60
N ALA A 78 -3.94 5.68 -1.76
CA ALA A 78 -4.50 6.55 -2.78
C ALA A 78 -5.98 6.74 -2.47
N ASN A 79 -6.35 7.85 -1.84
CA ASN A 79 -7.69 8.09 -1.34
C ASN A 79 -8.57 8.74 -2.41
N ILE A 80 -9.67 8.06 -2.75
CA ILE A 80 -10.62 8.48 -3.78
C ILE A 80 -11.40 9.72 -3.33
N ASN A 81 -11.70 9.82 -2.02
CA ASN A 81 -12.54 10.91 -1.51
C ASN A 81 -11.82 12.25 -1.57
N SER A 82 -10.51 12.27 -1.25
CA SER A 82 -9.68 13.47 -1.23
C SER A 82 -8.86 13.68 -2.51
N ASN A 83 -8.87 12.72 -3.45
CA ASN A 83 -8.05 12.73 -4.66
C ASN A 83 -6.56 12.96 -4.36
N SER A 84 -6.06 12.29 -3.32
CA SER A 84 -4.71 12.46 -2.83
C SER A 84 -4.04 11.13 -2.49
N ILE A 85 -2.72 11.15 -2.49
CA ILE A 85 -1.90 10.11 -1.88
C ILE A 85 -1.61 10.55 -0.45
N GLU A 86 -2.00 9.70 0.49
CA GLU A 86 -1.98 9.98 1.92
C GLU A 86 -1.12 8.97 2.66
N LYS A 87 -0.47 9.44 3.72
CA LYS A 87 0.31 8.64 4.65
C LYS A 87 -0.36 8.67 6.02
N TYR A 88 -0.55 7.49 6.59
CA TYR A 88 -1.15 7.27 7.90
C TYR A 88 -0.14 6.58 8.80
N TYR A 89 -0.16 6.92 10.09
CA TYR A 89 0.53 6.11 11.10
C TYR A 89 -0.26 4.81 11.28
N PHE A 90 0.39 3.68 11.11
CA PHE A 90 -0.24 2.37 11.19
C PHE A 90 0.76 1.32 11.66
N GLU A 91 0.41 0.61 12.73
CA GLU A 91 1.18 -0.52 13.24
C GLU A 91 0.27 -1.75 13.28
N PRO A 92 0.61 -2.84 12.56
CA PRO A 92 -0.30 -3.98 12.39
C PRO A 92 -0.52 -4.80 13.67
N GLU A 93 0.33 -4.64 14.68
CA GLU A 93 0.28 -5.29 16.00
C GLU A 93 -0.49 -4.48 17.05
N ARG A 94 -0.80 -3.21 16.75
CA ARG A 94 -1.32 -2.29 17.76
C ARG A 94 -2.76 -2.65 18.07
N GLU A 95 -3.10 -2.90 19.34
CA GLU A 95 -4.48 -3.18 19.73
C GLU A 95 -5.42 -2.02 19.37
N SER A 96 -6.63 -2.37 18.95
CA SER A 96 -7.70 -1.43 18.55
C SER A 96 -7.90 -0.34 19.59
N GLY A 97 -7.47 0.88 19.29
CA GLY A 97 -7.67 2.07 20.12
C GLY A 97 -8.52 3.13 19.44
N ASN A 98 -8.93 4.16 20.20
CA ASN A 98 -9.53 5.40 19.67
C ASN A 98 -8.47 6.27 18.96
N ASP A 99 -7.67 5.67 18.10
CA ASP A 99 -6.58 6.35 17.43
C ASP A 99 -7.13 7.33 16.40
N SER A 100 -6.70 8.59 16.55
CA SER A 100 -6.92 9.66 15.60
C SER A 100 -6.27 9.30 14.26
N CYS A 101 -7.07 8.86 13.29
CA CYS A 101 -6.60 8.56 11.95
C CYS A 101 -6.51 9.85 11.11
N THR A 102 -5.44 10.62 11.34
CA THR A 102 -5.14 11.86 10.60
C THR A 102 -4.10 11.60 9.51
N PRO A 103 -4.41 11.84 8.23
CA PRO A 103 -3.45 11.67 7.15
C PRO A 103 -2.44 12.82 7.08
N LEU A 104 -1.23 12.50 6.66
CA LEU A 104 -0.32 13.44 6.01
C LEU A 104 -0.52 13.33 4.50
N ILE A 105 -0.79 14.45 3.83
CA ILE A 105 -0.98 14.48 2.37
C ILE A 105 0.40 14.54 1.70
N LEU A 106 0.75 13.49 0.95
CA LEU A 106 2.00 13.44 0.19
C LEU A 106 1.87 14.11 -1.17
N ASN A 107 0.75 13.87 -1.85
CA ASN A 107 0.46 14.46 -3.15
C ASN A 107 -1.05 14.63 -3.35
N SER A 108 -1.46 15.72 -4.00
CA SER A 108 -2.86 16.01 -4.32
C SER A 108 -3.08 15.97 -5.83
N GLY A 109 -4.34 15.82 -6.26
CA GLY A 109 -4.70 15.80 -7.68
C GLY A 109 -4.46 14.43 -8.35
N VAL A 110 -4.50 13.37 -7.56
CA VAL A 110 -4.35 11.99 -8.03
C VAL A 110 -5.71 11.51 -8.58
N PRO A 111 -5.82 11.16 -9.87
CA PRO A 111 -7.12 11.01 -10.52
C PRO A 111 -7.72 9.61 -10.31
N GLY A 112 -8.73 9.55 -9.42
CA GLY A 112 -9.78 8.54 -9.47
C GLY A 112 -9.42 7.14 -8.96
N PRO A 113 -10.34 6.18 -9.14
CA PRO A 113 -10.33 4.88 -8.45
C PRO A 113 -9.34 3.85 -9.02
N ASN A 114 -8.70 4.12 -10.16
CA ASN A 114 -7.85 3.16 -10.85
C ASN A 114 -6.34 3.33 -10.57
N VAL A 115 -5.99 4.29 -9.72
CA VAL A 115 -4.60 4.49 -9.29
C VAL A 115 -4.15 3.29 -8.46
N LYS A 116 -2.91 2.88 -8.65
CA LYS A 116 -2.24 1.86 -7.85
C LYS A 116 -0.93 2.42 -7.33
N ILE A 117 -0.60 2.10 -6.08
CA ILE A 117 0.58 2.63 -5.40
C ILE A 117 1.47 1.50 -4.89
N THR A 118 2.76 1.78 -4.74
CA THR A 118 3.70 0.87 -4.08
C THR A 118 4.80 1.68 -3.39
N PHE A 119 5.23 1.23 -2.22
CA PHE A 119 6.25 1.88 -1.40
C PHE A 119 7.56 1.08 -1.43
N ASP A 120 8.64 1.75 -1.83
CA ASP A 120 10.00 1.27 -1.67
C ASP A 120 10.53 1.69 -0.29
N TRP A 121 10.65 0.74 0.62
CA TRP A 121 11.12 0.97 1.99
C TRP A 121 12.63 1.21 2.08
N ILE A 122 13.42 0.82 1.07
CA ILE A 122 14.87 1.02 1.05
C ILE A 122 15.17 2.45 0.62
N SER A 123 14.57 2.89 -0.48
CA SER A 123 14.80 4.23 -1.01
C SER A 123 13.90 5.30 -0.38
N ASN A 124 12.88 4.90 0.39
CA ASN A 124 11.82 5.76 0.90
C ASN A 124 11.06 6.52 -0.21
N ASN A 125 10.85 5.88 -1.35
CA ASN A 125 10.06 6.43 -2.44
C ASN A 125 8.71 5.74 -2.53
N LEU A 126 7.68 6.51 -2.85
CA LEU A 126 6.37 5.98 -3.23
C LEU A 126 6.19 6.15 -4.74
N TYR A 127 5.78 5.09 -5.40
CA TYR A 127 5.50 5.06 -6.82
C TYR A 127 4.01 4.86 -7.04
N TRP A 128 3.48 5.43 -8.12
CA TRP A 128 2.09 5.18 -8.52
C TRP A 128 1.89 5.12 -10.01
N THR A 129 0.86 4.38 -10.41
CA THR A 129 0.33 4.38 -11.77
C THR A 129 -0.83 5.34 -11.87
N ASP A 130 -0.91 6.04 -12.98
CA ASP A 130 -2.04 6.90 -13.25
C ASP A 130 -2.58 6.64 -14.66
N PRO A 131 -3.71 5.90 -14.73
CA PRO A 131 -4.37 5.55 -15.99
C PRO A 131 -4.95 6.73 -16.75
N THR A 132 -5.21 7.85 -16.08
CA THR A 132 -5.85 9.03 -16.67
C THR A 132 -4.83 9.84 -17.45
N PHE A 133 -3.70 10.16 -16.80
CA PHE A 133 -2.59 10.89 -17.43
C PHE A 133 -1.59 9.99 -18.17
N ARG A 134 -1.73 8.66 -18.04
CA ARG A 134 -0.90 7.65 -18.71
C ARG A 134 0.57 7.82 -18.42
N TRP A 135 0.90 7.72 -17.14
CA TRP A 135 2.26 7.83 -16.66
C TRP A 135 2.47 7.03 -15.38
N ILE A 136 3.74 6.81 -15.05
CA ILE A 136 4.19 6.31 -13.76
C ILE A 136 5.03 7.41 -13.14
N ALA A 137 4.75 7.74 -11.89
CA ALA A 137 5.42 8.80 -11.16
C ALA A 137 5.90 8.30 -9.80
N MET A 138 6.80 9.07 -9.20
CA MET A 138 7.42 8.80 -7.91
C MET A 138 7.43 10.05 -7.04
N ILE A 139 7.33 9.88 -5.73
CA ILE A 139 7.57 10.94 -4.74
C ILE A 139 8.44 10.41 -3.61
N SER A 140 9.36 11.23 -3.12
CA SER A 140 10.15 10.93 -1.93
C SER A 140 9.27 11.13 -0.70
N VAL A 141 9.08 10.09 0.12
CA VAL A 141 8.29 10.19 1.36
C VAL A 141 8.98 11.06 2.42
N GLN A 142 10.29 11.31 2.28
CA GLN A 142 11.05 12.19 3.17
C GLN A 142 11.03 13.67 2.72
N HIS A 143 10.76 13.93 1.44
CA HIS A 143 10.85 15.25 0.84
C HIS A 143 9.51 15.56 0.17
N GLU A 144 8.61 16.11 0.96
CA GLU A 144 7.27 16.48 0.54
C GLU A 144 7.32 17.59 -0.54
N GLY A 145 6.32 17.58 -1.44
CA GLY A 145 6.01 18.75 -2.26
C GLY A 145 6.30 18.63 -3.76
N ASN A 146 7.17 17.74 -4.22
CA ASN A 146 7.39 17.53 -5.66
C ASN A 146 7.52 16.04 -6.01
N TYR A 147 6.80 15.63 -7.04
CA TYR A 147 6.93 14.31 -7.65
C TYR A 147 7.71 14.37 -8.97
N THR A 148 8.24 13.23 -9.39
CA THR A 148 8.93 13.06 -10.66
C THR A 148 8.19 12.06 -11.53
N ILE A 149 8.05 12.36 -12.82
CA ILE A 149 7.49 11.47 -13.82
C ILE A 149 8.59 10.55 -14.32
N LEU A 150 8.41 9.25 -14.18
CA LEU A 150 9.39 8.24 -14.59
C LEU A 150 9.13 7.74 -16.00
N ILE A 151 7.88 7.42 -16.30
CA ILE A 151 7.46 6.84 -17.58
C ILE A 151 6.23 7.60 -18.04
N ARG A 152 6.26 8.09 -19.28
CA ARG A 152 5.12 8.75 -19.95
C ARG A 152 4.92 8.30 -21.40
N ASP A 153 5.97 7.75 -22.01
CA ASP A 153 5.97 7.36 -23.40
C ASP A 153 5.61 5.88 -23.54
N ASN A 154 4.82 5.55 -24.58
CA ASN A 154 4.40 4.19 -24.91
C ASN A 154 3.70 3.42 -23.77
N ILE A 155 2.96 4.13 -22.92
CA ILE A 155 2.15 3.54 -21.85
C ILE A 155 0.69 3.93 -22.05
N HIS A 156 -0.22 2.96 -22.04
CA HIS A 156 -1.63 3.19 -22.34
C HIS A 156 -2.49 3.28 -21.09
N ILE A 157 -2.60 2.19 -20.33
CA ILE A 157 -3.45 2.07 -19.14
C ILE A 157 -2.66 1.26 -18.10
N PRO A 158 -1.73 1.90 -17.35
CA PRO A 158 -0.97 1.19 -16.32
C PRO A 158 -1.90 0.77 -15.17
N ALA A 159 -2.06 -0.54 -14.99
CA ALA A 159 -3.07 -1.11 -14.11
C ALA A 159 -2.55 -1.66 -12.77
N ALA A 160 -1.23 -1.84 -12.63
CA ALA A 160 -0.60 -2.34 -11.41
C ALA A 160 0.89 -1.93 -11.38
N ILE A 161 1.46 -1.88 -10.17
CA ILE A 161 2.88 -1.61 -9.95
C ILE A 161 3.36 -2.36 -8.71
N ALA A 162 4.59 -2.86 -8.76
CA ALA A 162 5.31 -3.46 -7.65
C ALA A 162 6.79 -3.09 -7.77
N VAL A 163 7.49 -3.06 -6.64
CA VAL A 163 8.94 -2.81 -6.58
C VAL A 163 9.65 -4.02 -5.97
N ASP A 164 10.87 -4.29 -6.43
CA ASP A 164 11.80 -5.27 -5.85
C ASP A 164 13.06 -4.52 -5.38
N PRO A 165 13.05 -3.99 -4.13
CA PRO A 165 14.10 -3.08 -3.68
C PRO A 165 15.47 -3.75 -3.46
N ASP A 166 15.48 -5.06 -3.20
CA ASP A 166 16.68 -5.81 -2.83
C ASP A 166 17.53 -6.25 -4.04
N ASN A 167 16.96 -6.23 -5.24
CA ASN A 167 17.59 -6.70 -6.47
C ASN A 167 18.14 -5.51 -7.27
N LYS A 168 19.42 -5.18 -7.04
CA LYS A 168 20.17 -4.17 -7.79
C LYS A 168 21.12 -4.80 -8.81
#